data_AF-A0A7Y1ARK2-F1
#
_entry.id   AF-A0A7Y1ARK2-F1
#
_cell.length_a   1.000
_cell.length_b   1.000
_cell.length_c   1.000
_cell.angle_alpha   90.00
_cell.angle_beta   90.00
_cell.angle_gamma   90.00
#
_symmetry.space_group_name_H-M   'P 1'
#
loop_
_entity.id
_entity.type
_entity.pdbx_description
1 polymer ?
#
loop_
_entity_poly.entity_id
_entity_poly.type
_entity_poly.pdbx_seq_one_letter_code
_entity_poly.pdbx_strand_id
1 'polypeptide(L)'
;MTRTIKSVLACLSLFLSAGLNAAPALPLSALEVLQVVSKTGATEEVRGNEKTRRAHHGATIKVHVLERGYGSNQPWVTFNGHEVDGTRTPVCNRGEGLVTCNGAGTTVGYLYTFTFRNTDGGWFEFTNTSLVPPHNRLSARLYIK
;
A
#
# COMPACT_ATOMS: atom_id res chain seq x y z
N MET A 1 23.43 -73.51 16.96
CA MET A 1 23.36 -72.25 17.73
C MET A 1 22.89 -71.16 16.77
N THR A 2 21.61 -70.77 16.87
CA THR A 2 21.13 -69.38 17.18
C THR A 2 21.33 -68.36 16.05
N ARG A 3 20.39 -67.53 15.60
CA ARG A 3 18.97 -67.26 15.88
C ARG A 3 18.54 -66.25 14.80
N THR A 4 17.33 -66.38 14.24
CA THR A 4 16.65 -65.39 13.38
C THR A 4 16.41 -64.06 14.12
N ILE A 5 16.42 -62.92 13.40
CA ILE A 5 15.53 -61.74 13.62
C ILE A 5 15.53 -60.86 12.35
N LYS A 6 14.33 -60.67 11.76
CA LYS A 6 14.00 -59.59 10.81
C LYS A 6 13.68 -58.33 11.61
N SER A 7 14.10 -57.14 11.16
CA SER A 7 13.46 -55.87 11.56
C SER A 7 13.71 -54.79 10.52
N VAL A 8 12.64 -54.47 9.80
CA VAL A 8 12.43 -53.25 9.00
C VAL A 8 12.33 -52.07 9.97
N LEU A 9 12.99 -50.95 9.70
CA LEU A 9 12.51 -49.67 10.21
C LEU A 9 12.82 -48.52 9.24
N ALA A 10 11.74 -47.99 8.69
CA ALA A 10 11.68 -46.87 7.79
C ALA A 10 12.09 -45.57 8.50
N CYS A 11 13.06 -44.84 7.97
CA CYS A 11 13.24 -43.42 8.30
C CYS A 11 12.31 -42.60 7.42
N LEU A 12 11.05 -42.50 7.84
CA LEU A 12 10.10 -41.52 7.32
C LEU A 12 10.50 -40.15 7.88
N SER A 13 11.31 -39.40 7.14
CA SER A 13 11.62 -38.01 7.46
C SER A 13 10.36 -37.17 7.33
N LEU A 14 9.75 -36.86 8.47
CA LEU A 14 8.59 -36.01 8.61
C LEU A 14 9.02 -34.56 8.28
N PHE A 15 8.80 -34.12 7.04
CA PHE A 15 8.84 -32.70 6.73
C PHE A 15 7.65 -32.03 7.42
N LEU A 16 7.87 -31.50 8.62
CA LEU A 16 6.97 -30.51 9.21
C LEU A 16 7.05 -29.26 8.33
N SER A 17 6.22 -29.21 7.29
CA SER A 17 5.85 -27.96 6.67
C SER A 17 5.07 -27.17 7.72
N ALA A 18 5.76 -26.33 8.48
CA ALA A 18 5.11 -25.29 9.26
C ALA A 18 4.35 -24.41 8.26
N GLY A 19 3.07 -24.70 8.07
CA GLY A 19 2.20 -23.88 7.25
C GLY A 19 2.14 -22.50 7.87
N LEU A 20 2.85 -21.53 7.27
CA LEU A 20 2.54 -20.13 7.49
C LEU A 20 1.12 -19.95 6.97
N ASN A 21 0.15 -19.95 7.89
CA ASN A 21 -1.22 -19.57 7.59
C ASN A 21 -1.24 -18.08 7.27
N ALA A 22 -0.93 -17.74 6.02
CA ALA A 22 -1.14 -16.41 5.49
C ALA A 22 -2.64 -16.20 5.31
N ALA A 23 -3.19 -15.19 5.97
CA ALA A 23 -4.57 -14.78 5.72
C ALA A 23 -4.71 -14.39 4.22
N PRO A 24 -5.86 -14.67 3.59
CA PRO A 24 -6.09 -14.28 2.20
C PRO A 24 -5.97 -12.76 2.05
N ALA A 25 -5.37 -12.31 0.94
CA ALA A 25 -5.29 -10.89 0.62
C ALA A 25 -6.69 -10.30 0.44
N LEU A 26 -6.96 -9.16 1.07
CA LEU A 26 -8.21 -8.41 0.87
C LEU A 26 -8.22 -7.76 -0.52
N PRO A 27 -9.34 -7.79 -1.27
CA PRO A 27 -9.41 -7.09 -2.55
C PRO A 27 -9.18 -5.59 -2.37
N LEU A 28 -8.60 -4.94 -3.37
CA LEU A 28 -8.47 -3.48 -3.39
C LEU A 28 -9.86 -2.86 -3.29
N SER A 29 -10.08 -2.05 -2.25
CA SER A 29 -11.41 -1.56 -1.87
C SER A 29 -11.50 -0.04 -1.84
N ALA A 30 -10.40 0.66 -1.58
CA ALA A 30 -10.39 2.12 -1.61
C ALA A 30 -8.98 2.68 -1.86
N LEU A 31 -8.96 3.83 -2.51
CA LEU A 31 -7.78 4.68 -2.69
C LEU A 31 -8.18 6.11 -2.27
N GLU A 32 -7.43 6.71 -1.35
CA GLU A 32 -7.76 8.03 -0.81
C GLU A 32 -6.50 8.89 -0.71
N VAL A 33 -6.54 10.10 -1.27
CA VAL A 33 -5.51 11.10 -0.98
C VAL A 33 -5.78 11.66 0.41
N LEU A 34 -4.85 11.44 1.35
CA LEU A 34 -5.04 11.81 2.75
C LEU A 34 -4.64 13.26 3.02
N GLN A 35 -3.43 13.62 2.59
CA GLN A 35 -2.86 14.91 2.89
C GLN A 35 -1.83 15.32 1.83
N VAL A 36 -1.65 16.64 1.71
CA VAL A 36 -0.59 17.27 0.93
C VAL A 36 0.29 18.06 1.89
N VAL A 37 1.61 17.94 1.73
CA VAL A 37 2.59 18.63 2.56
C VAL A 37 3.53 19.44 1.68
N SER A 38 3.67 20.72 1.99
CA SER A 38 4.64 21.60 1.34
C SER A 38 5.14 22.68 2.30
N LYS A 39 6.22 23.38 1.92
CA LYS A 39 6.70 24.53 2.69
C LYS A 39 5.69 25.69 2.68
N THR A 40 4.99 25.88 1.56
CA THR A 40 4.08 27.03 1.33
C THR A 40 2.68 26.79 1.90
N GLY A 41 2.18 25.55 1.83
CA GLY A 41 0.86 25.16 2.30
C GLY A 41 0.83 24.46 3.67
N ALA A 42 2.00 24.20 4.28
CA ALA A 42 2.18 23.32 5.43
C ALA A 42 1.59 21.93 5.17
N THR A 43 1.22 21.19 6.22
CA THR A 43 0.42 19.98 6.10
C THR A 43 -1.06 20.33 5.98
N GLU A 44 -1.72 19.81 4.95
CA GLU A 44 -3.15 19.97 4.72
C GLU A 44 -3.81 18.60 4.55
N GLU A 45 -4.81 18.30 5.38
CA GLU A 45 -5.68 17.13 5.20
C GLU A 45 -6.69 17.39 4.08
N VAL A 46 -6.76 16.46 3.12
CA VAL A 46 -7.55 16.57 1.89
C VAL A 46 -8.45 15.38 1.63
N ARG A 47 -8.61 14.48 2.62
CA ARG A 47 -9.47 13.30 2.50
C ARG A 47 -10.88 13.71 2.08
N GLY A 48 -11.36 13.16 0.97
CA GLY A 48 -12.69 13.45 0.41
C GLY A 48 -12.81 14.78 -0.34
N ASN A 49 -11.72 15.57 -0.45
CA ASN A 49 -11.73 16.81 -1.22
C ASN A 49 -11.30 16.53 -2.67
N GLU A 50 -11.87 17.29 -3.61
CA GLU A 50 -11.44 17.29 -5.02
C GLU A 50 -10.22 18.20 -5.27
N LYS A 51 -9.95 19.13 -4.34
CA LYS A 51 -8.84 20.08 -4.43
C LYS A 51 -8.29 20.51 -3.07
N THR A 52 -7.04 20.94 -3.02
CA THR A 52 -6.49 21.64 -1.84
C THR A 52 -7.21 22.97 -1.63
N ARG A 53 -7.36 23.39 -0.37
CA ARG A 53 -7.91 24.69 0.01
C ARG A 53 -6.85 25.77 -0.19
N ARG A 54 -5.59 25.46 0.13
CA ARG A 54 -4.43 26.35 0.04
C ARG A 54 -3.53 25.96 -1.13
N ALA A 55 -2.65 26.88 -1.48
CA ALA A 55 -1.64 26.63 -2.49
C ALA A 55 -0.47 25.82 -1.91
N HIS A 56 0.02 24.84 -2.65
CA HIS A 56 1.14 23.97 -2.32
C HIS A 56 2.16 24.00 -3.45
N HIS A 57 3.01 25.02 -3.43
CA HIS A 57 4.10 25.21 -4.39
C HIS A 57 5.46 24.96 -3.76
N GLY A 58 6.44 24.60 -4.59
CA GLY A 58 7.84 24.45 -4.22
C GLY A 58 8.52 23.28 -4.93
N ALA A 59 9.82 23.19 -4.69
CA ALA A 59 10.66 22.11 -5.21
C ALA A 59 10.34 20.73 -4.60
N THR A 60 9.61 20.69 -3.48
CA THR A 60 9.30 19.47 -2.75
C THR A 60 7.89 19.55 -2.17
N ILE A 61 6.96 18.88 -2.84
CA ILE A 61 5.61 18.59 -2.37
C ILE A 61 5.55 17.13 -2.03
N LYS A 62 4.90 16.76 -0.93
CA LYS A 62 4.60 15.37 -0.59
C LYS A 62 3.10 15.13 -0.64
N VAL A 63 2.70 14.04 -1.28
CA VAL A 63 1.31 13.57 -1.28
C VAL A 63 1.27 12.20 -0.65
N HIS A 64 0.36 12.03 0.31
CA HIS A 64 0.13 10.74 0.95
C HIS A 64 -1.18 10.13 0.48
N VAL A 65 -1.12 8.88 0.02
CA VAL A 65 -2.29 8.14 -0.45
C VAL A 65 -2.45 6.87 0.39
N LEU A 66 -3.66 6.65 0.88
CA LEU A 66 -4.03 5.42 1.56
C LEU A 66 -4.67 4.45 0.57
N GLU A 67 -4.07 3.27 0.46
CA GLU A 67 -4.64 2.10 -0.18
C GLU A 67 -5.22 1.16 0.88
N ARG A 68 -6.49 0.76 0.73
CA ARG A 68 -7.13 -0.29 1.53
C ARG A 68 -7.37 -1.54 0.69
N GLY A 69 -6.96 -2.68 1.22
CA GLY A 69 -6.84 -3.91 0.45
C GLY A 69 -5.56 -3.93 -0.38
N TYR A 70 -5.45 -4.88 -1.29
CA TYR A 70 -4.21 -5.18 -2.01
C TYR A 70 -4.33 -4.83 -3.49
N GLY A 71 -3.74 -3.70 -3.87
CA GLY A 71 -3.49 -3.34 -5.26
C GLY A 71 -2.18 -3.93 -5.79
N SER A 72 -1.98 -3.80 -7.10
CA SER A 72 -0.75 -4.23 -7.76
C SER A 72 0.49 -3.52 -7.20
N ASN A 73 1.65 -4.14 -7.41
CA ASN A 73 2.92 -3.57 -6.96
C ASN A 73 3.39 -2.37 -7.78
N GLN A 74 2.75 -2.09 -8.92
CA GLN A 74 3.06 -0.99 -9.83
C GLN A 74 1.78 -0.17 -10.10
N PRO A 75 1.38 0.70 -9.16
CA PRO A 75 0.33 1.67 -9.42
C PRO A 75 0.78 2.66 -10.50
N TRP A 76 -0.17 3.17 -11.27
CA TRP A 76 0.06 4.27 -12.20
C TRP A 76 -0.19 5.59 -11.48
N VAL A 77 0.84 6.43 -11.35
CA VAL A 77 0.77 7.66 -10.57
C VAL A 77 1.38 8.81 -11.36
N THR A 78 0.64 9.91 -11.48
CA THR A 78 1.09 11.07 -12.25
C THR A 78 0.84 12.39 -11.52
N PHE A 79 1.65 13.38 -11.85
CA PHE A 79 1.38 14.79 -11.59
C PHE A 79 1.41 15.55 -12.93
N ASN A 80 0.28 16.16 -13.31
CA ASN A 80 0.10 16.78 -14.64
C ASN A 80 0.46 15.84 -15.80
N GLY A 81 0.14 14.55 -15.67
CA GLY A 81 0.42 13.54 -16.70
C GLY A 81 1.86 13.01 -16.73
N HIS A 82 2.77 13.57 -15.93
CA HIS A 82 4.13 13.05 -15.76
C HIS A 82 4.16 12.02 -14.63
N GLU A 83 4.78 10.88 -14.85
CA GLU A 83 4.92 9.83 -13.84
C GLU A 83 5.70 10.34 -12.63
N VAL A 84 5.24 9.96 -11.43
CA VAL A 84 5.89 10.32 -10.16
C VAL A 84 6.19 9.08 -9.35
N ASP A 85 7.45 8.95 -8.93
CA ASP A 85 7.87 7.87 -8.07
C ASP A 85 7.45 8.08 -6.62
N GLY A 86 7.16 6.98 -5.94
CA GLY A 86 6.76 6.98 -4.55
C GLY A 86 7.30 5.79 -3.79
N THR A 87 7.21 5.88 -2.47
CA THR A 87 7.48 4.78 -1.55
C THR A 87 6.17 4.31 -0.95
N ARG A 88 6.10 3.04 -0.51
CA ARG A 88 4.95 2.49 0.19
C ARG A 88 5.35 1.84 1.50
N THR A 89 4.52 2.03 2.52
CA THR A 89 4.68 1.40 3.84
C THR A 89 3.44 0.57 4.16
N PRO A 90 3.57 -0.68 4.61
CA PRO A 90 2.41 -1.50 4.97
C PRO A 90 1.66 -0.91 6.17
N VAL A 91 0.34 -0.90 6.08
CA VAL A 91 -0.54 -0.49 7.20
C VAL A 91 -1.33 -1.68 7.74
N CYS A 92 -1.49 -1.68 9.06
CA CYS A 92 -2.16 -2.71 9.84
C CYS A 92 -3.39 -2.10 10.52
N ASN A 93 -4.46 -2.89 10.66
CA ASN A 93 -5.63 -2.50 11.45
C ASN A 93 -5.35 -2.83 12.93
N ARG A 94 -5.46 -1.82 13.81
CA ARG A 94 -5.37 -2.01 15.29
C ARG A 94 -6.65 -1.63 16.02
N GLY A 95 -7.82 -1.79 15.39
CA GLY A 95 -9.13 -1.57 16.01
C GLY A 95 -9.53 -0.09 16.13
N GLU A 96 -8.58 0.82 16.34
CA GLU A 96 -8.79 2.27 16.42
C GLU A 96 -8.47 3.00 15.10
N GLY A 97 -7.95 2.29 14.10
CA GLY A 97 -7.55 2.86 12.81
C GLY A 97 -6.43 2.09 12.12
N LEU A 98 -5.95 2.66 11.02
CA LEU A 98 -4.81 2.15 10.26
C LEU A 98 -3.52 2.77 10.77
N VAL A 99 -2.59 1.93 11.19
CA VAL A 99 -1.25 2.32 11.65
C VAL A 99 -0.18 1.62 10.83
N THR A 100 1.04 2.14 10.81
CA THR A 100 2.16 1.40 10.22
C THR A 100 2.36 0.07 10.95
N CYS A 101 2.60 -1.00 10.19
CA CYS A 101 2.74 -2.33 10.79
C CYS A 101 3.99 -2.47 11.70
N ASN A 102 5.03 -1.64 11.52
CA ASN A 102 6.26 -1.68 12.33
C ASN A 102 6.85 -3.11 12.51
N GLY A 103 6.72 -3.96 11.49
CA GLY A 103 7.21 -5.34 11.52
C GLY A 103 6.29 -6.38 12.16
N ALA A 104 5.10 -6.01 12.64
CA ALA A 104 4.15 -6.92 13.27
C ALA A 104 2.69 -6.68 12.83
N GLY A 105 1.87 -7.73 12.88
CA GLY A 105 0.46 -7.68 12.53
C GLY A 105 0.15 -8.02 11.07
N THR A 106 -1.13 -8.01 10.73
CA THR A 106 -1.61 -8.32 9.37
C THR A 106 -1.74 -7.02 8.57
N THR A 107 -0.97 -6.93 7.48
CA THR A 107 -1.13 -5.85 6.51
C THR A 107 -2.55 -5.86 5.96
N VAL A 108 -3.19 -4.70 5.89
CA VAL A 108 -4.54 -4.53 5.32
C VAL A 108 -4.56 -3.48 4.21
N GLY A 109 -3.37 -3.01 3.81
CA GLY A 109 -3.19 -2.01 2.76
C GLY A 109 -1.82 -1.34 2.86
N TYR A 110 -1.69 -0.19 2.18
CA TYR A 110 -0.43 0.56 2.12
C TYR A 110 -0.65 2.06 2.23
N LEU A 111 0.27 2.74 2.91
CA LEU A 111 0.42 4.19 2.84
C LEU A 111 1.52 4.51 1.81
N TYR A 112 1.13 5.16 0.72
CA TYR A 112 2.04 5.66 -0.29
C TYR A 112 2.46 7.09 0.01
N THR A 113 3.72 7.42 -0.31
CA THR A 113 4.26 8.78 -0.23
C THR A 113 4.96 9.12 -1.54
N PHE A 114 4.46 10.13 -2.23
CA PHE A 114 5.01 10.66 -3.48
C PHE A 114 5.70 11.99 -3.21
N THR A 115 6.80 12.26 -3.90
CA THR A 115 7.50 13.54 -3.81
C THR A 115 7.78 14.10 -5.19
N PHE A 116 7.35 15.33 -5.45
CA PHE A 116 7.54 16.00 -6.75
C PHE A 116 7.57 17.52 -6.59
N ARG A 117 7.86 18.23 -7.69
CA ARG A 117 7.84 19.70 -7.76
C ARG A 117 6.48 20.19 -8.25
N ASN A 118 5.99 21.30 -7.67
CA ASN A 118 4.81 22.02 -8.16
C ASN A 118 5.09 23.52 -8.20
N THR A 119 4.81 24.17 -9.33
CA THR A 119 4.99 25.63 -9.50
C THR A 119 3.67 26.36 -9.68
N ASP A 120 2.73 25.80 -10.44
CA ASP A 120 1.54 26.51 -10.94
C ASP A 120 0.22 25.79 -10.61
N GLY A 121 0.29 24.76 -9.76
CA GLY A 121 -0.81 23.87 -9.49
C GLY A 121 -0.91 22.72 -10.50
N GLY A 122 -1.70 21.71 -10.18
CA GLY A 122 -1.81 20.55 -11.05
C GLY A 122 -2.65 19.41 -10.52
N TRP A 123 -2.90 18.44 -11.39
CA TRP A 123 -3.63 17.24 -11.06
C TRP A 123 -2.67 16.15 -10.63
N PHE A 124 -2.83 15.71 -9.38
CA PHE A 124 -2.28 14.46 -8.90
C PHE A 124 -3.29 13.34 -9.14
N GLU A 125 -2.87 12.25 -9.77
CA GLU A 125 -3.69 11.09 -10.08
C GLU A 125 -2.96 9.83 -9.62
N PHE A 126 -3.65 8.99 -8.85
CA PHE A 126 -3.16 7.69 -8.40
C PHE A 126 -4.16 6.63 -8.84
N THR A 127 -3.69 5.59 -9.50
CA THR A 127 -4.53 4.49 -9.99
C THR A 127 -3.87 3.16 -9.69
N ASN A 128 -4.64 2.21 -9.16
CA ASN A 128 -4.15 0.85 -8.95
C ASN A 128 -5.22 -0.19 -9.31
N THR A 129 -4.78 -1.41 -9.55
CA THR A 129 -5.61 -2.55 -9.92
C THR A 129 -5.53 -3.60 -8.82
N SER A 130 -6.67 -4.14 -8.41
CA SER A 130 -6.74 -5.21 -7.40
C SER A 130 -5.89 -6.42 -7.80
N LEU A 131 -5.08 -6.94 -6.87
CA LEU A 131 -4.42 -8.24 -7.04
C LEU A 131 -5.40 -9.41 -6.95
N VAL A 132 -6.54 -9.19 -6.29
CA VAL A 132 -7.58 -10.19 -6.11
C VAL A 132 -8.60 -10.07 -7.25
N PRO A 133 -9.03 -11.19 -7.87
CA PRO A 133 -10.13 -11.19 -8.84
C PRO A 133 -11.38 -10.44 -8.32
N PRO A 134 -12.10 -9.71 -9.18
CA PRO A 134 -11.98 -9.64 -10.63
C PRO A 134 -10.98 -8.59 -11.16
N HIS A 135 -9.99 -8.19 -10.36
CA HIS A 135 -8.99 -7.19 -10.77
C HIS A 135 -9.58 -5.81 -11.05
N ASN A 136 -10.52 -5.36 -10.21
CA ASN A 136 -11.10 -4.02 -10.30
C ASN A 136 -9.99 -2.95 -10.24
N ARG A 137 -10.10 -1.96 -11.12
CA ARG A 137 -9.22 -0.79 -11.15
C ARG A 137 -9.89 0.36 -10.39
N LEU A 138 -9.19 0.94 -9.43
CA LEU A 138 -9.63 2.10 -8.68
C LEU A 138 -8.68 3.28 -8.94
N SER A 139 -9.21 4.49 -8.81
CA SER A 139 -8.44 5.73 -8.96
C SER A 139 -8.80 6.74 -7.88
N ALA A 140 -7.82 7.55 -7.49
CA ALA A 140 -7.98 8.73 -6.67
C ALA A 140 -7.31 9.92 -7.37
N ARG A 141 -7.93 11.10 -7.30
CA ARG A 141 -7.43 12.31 -7.95
C ARG A 141 -7.61 13.50 -7.03
N LEU A 142 -6.66 14.43 -7.08
CA LEU A 142 -6.71 15.68 -6.33
C LEU A 142 -6.10 16.81 -7.16
N TYR A 143 -6.79 17.95 -7.24
CA TYR A 143 -6.18 19.18 -7.74
C TYR A 143 -5.39 19.86 -6.62
N ILE A 144 -4.09 20.00 -6.82
CA ILE A 144 -3.20 20.71 -5.90
C ILE A 144 -3.07 22.13 -6.44
N LYS A 145 -3.63 23.10 -5.72
CA LYS A 145 -3.47 24.51 -6.05
C LYS A 145 -2.03 24.96 -5.89
#